data_AF-R5W756-F1
#
_entry.id   AF-R5W756-F1
#
_cell.length_a   1.000
_cell.length_b   1.000
_cell.length_c   1.000
_cell.angle_alpha   90.00
_cell.angle_beta   90.00
_cell.angle_gamma   90.00
#
_symmetry.space_group_name_H-M   'P 1'
#
loop_
_entity.id
_entity.type
_entity.pdbx_description
1 polymer ?
#
loop_
_entity_poly.entity_id
_entity_poly.type
_entity_poly.pdbx_seq_one_letter_code
_entity_poly.pdbx_strand_id
1 'polypeptide(L)'
;MGGIETTSPEKVTEKIRHLLKKYNQLSQKTLHDLIDFHVQFEKIHPFQNGNGRIGRLLLFKECLRYQIVPFIITDEIKLFYYRGLQTWQKEPGYLMDTCLSAQDYFKKIMDYFRISYE
;
A
#
# COMPACT_ATOMS: atom_id res chain seq x y z
N MET A 1 15.74 -2.01 -0.88
CA MET A 1 15.07 -1.92 -2.19
C MET A 1 16.12 -1.54 -3.20
N GLY A 2 16.63 -2.51 -3.95
CA GLY A 2 17.72 -2.27 -4.90
C GLY A 2 17.18 -1.80 -6.24
N GLY A 3 17.73 -0.70 -6.75
CA GLY A 3 17.77 -0.40 -8.19
C GLY A 3 16.70 0.52 -8.77
N ILE A 4 15.72 1.01 -8.00
CA ILE A 4 14.77 2.02 -8.51
C ILE A 4 15.20 3.40 -8.04
N GLU A 5 15.43 4.30 -9.00
CA GLU A 5 15.69 5.71 -8.74
C GLU A 5 14.47 6.35 -8.06
N THR A 6 14.67 6.88 -6.85
CA THR A 6 13.64 7.57 -6.08
C THR A 6 13.57 9.04 -6.44
N THR A 7 12.55 9.74 -5.94
CA THR A 7 12.40 11.19 -6.17
C THR A 7 13.59 11.94 -5.59
N SER A 8 14.12 12.94 -6.31
CA SER A 8 15.21 13.78 -5.80
C SER A 8 14.77 14.57 -4.56
N PRO A 9 15.66 14.82 -3.57
CA PRO A 9 15.29 15.45 -2.30
C PRO A 9 14.50 16.77 -2.46
N GLU A 10 14.87 17.57 -3.45
CA GLU A 10 14.26 18.88 -3.72
C GLU A 10 12.81 18.77 -4.17
N LYS A 11 12.45 17.64 -4.80
CA LYS A 11 11.11 17.37 -5.35
C LYS A 11 10.20 16.62 -4.39
N VAL A 12 10.73 16.03 -3.31
CA VAL A 12 9.95 15.21 -2.36
C VAL A 12 8.74 15.97 -1.82
N THR A 13 8.95 17.18 -1.30
CA THR A 13 7.87 17.99 -0.70
C THR A 13 6.74 18.28 -1.69
N GLU A 14 7.09 18.64 -2.93
CA GLU A 14 6.13 18.91 -3.99
C GLU A 14 5.34 17.63 -4.35
N LYS A 15 6.04 16.51 -4.54
CA LYS A 15 5.42 15.23 -4.92
C LYS A 15 4.51 14.68 -3.83
N ILE A 16 4.89 14.78 -2.55
CA ILE A 16 4.01 14.39 -1.44
C ILE A 16 2.77 15.27 -1.39
N ARG A 17 2.91 16.59 -1.55
CA ARG A 17 1.75 17.50 -1.58
C ARG A 17 0.81 17.17 -2.73
N HIS A 18 1.35 16.85 -3.91
CA HIS A 18 0.56 16.42 -5.06
C HIS A 18 -0.15 15.09 -4.80
N LEU A 19 0.56 14.10 -4.25
CA LEU A 19 -0.01 12.79 -3.91
C LEU A 19 -1.16 12.92 -2.91
N LEU A 20 -0.98 13.71 -1.84
CA LEU A 20 -2.03 13.97 -0.85
C LEU A 20 -3.21 14.73 -1.44
N LYS A 21 -2.97 15.68 -2.35
CA LYS A 21 -4.05 16.39 -3.06
C LYS A 21 -4.88 15.42 -3.91
N LYS A 22 -4.24 14.57 -4.73
CA LYS A 22 -4.92 13.53 -5.53
C LYS A 22 -5.70 12.59 -4.61
N TYR A 23 -5.07 12.15 -3.54
CA TYR A 23 -5.71 11.29 -2.55
C TYR A 23 -6.97 11.94 -1.97
N ASN A 24 -6.92 13.19 -1.51
CA ASN A 24 -8.06 13.84 -0.86
C ASN A 24 -9.21 14.23 -1.81
N GLN A 25 -9.05 14.11 -3.13
CA GLN A 25 -10.11 14.42 -4.10
C GLN A 25 -11.24 13.38 -4.13
N LEU A 26 -10.95 12.12 -3.80
CA LEU A 26 -11.97 11.07 -3.75
C LEU A 26 -12.56 11.01 -2.34
N SER A 27 -13.87 10.99 -2.18
CA SER A 27 -14.52 10.88 -0.87
C SER A 27 -14.51 9.44 -0.33
N GLN A 28 -14.73 8.47 -1.21
CA GLN A 28 -14.67 7.03 -0.94
C GLN A 28 -13.52 6.40 -1.71
N LYS A 29 -12.85 5.42 -1.09
CA LYS A 29 -11.61 4.83 -1.58
C LYS A 29 -11.83 3.35 -1.76
N THR A 30 -11.40 2.83 -2.91
CA THR A 30 -11.32 1.40 -3.16
C THR A 30 -9.97 0.87 -2.68
N LEU A 31 -9.86 -0.46 -2.55
CA LEU A 31 -8.57 -1.11 -2.28
C LEU A 31 -7.51 -0.73 -3.33
N HIS A 32 -7.91 -0.62 -4.60
CA HIS A 32 -7.03 -0.19 -5.68
C HIS A 32 -6.49 1.23 -5.45
N ASP A 33 -7.34 2.18 -5.03
CA ASP A 33 -6.90 3.56 -4.74
C ASP A 33 -5.88 3.61 -3.61
N LEU A 34 -6.08 2.78 -2.58
CA LEU A 34 -5.16 2.71 -1.44
C LEU A 34 -3.82 2.08 -1.83
N ILE A 35 -3.83 1.03 -2.66
CA ILE A 35 -2.62 0.40 -3.16
C ILE A 35 -1.87 1.33 -4.14
N ASP A 36 -2.56 2.05 -5.04
CA ASP A 36 -1.93 3.07 -5.89
C ASP A 36 -1.24 4.13 -5.03
N PHE A 37 -1.93 4.66 -4.02
CA PHE A 37 -1.35 5.62 -3.08
C PHE A 37 -0.07 5.09 -2.44
N HIS A 38 -0.09 3.84 -1.98
CA HIS A 38 1.06 3.19 -1.35
C HIS A 38 2.24 3.04 -2.32
N VAL A 39 1.98 2.62 -3.56
CA VAL A 39 3.02 2.52 -4.60
C VAL A 39 3.65 3.89 -4.88
N GLN A 40 2.84 4.94 -5.01
CA GLN A 40 3.35 6.29 -5.24
C GLN A 40 4.15 6.80 -4.03
N PHE A 41 3.69 6.53 -2.80
CA PHE A 41 4.40 6.89 -1.58
C PHE A 41 5.79 6.22 -1.50
N GLU A 42 5.87 4.91 -1.75
CA GLU A 42 7.14 4.17 -1.77
C GLU A 42 8.09 4.69 -2.86
N LYS A 43 7.56 5.10 -4.01
CA LYS A 43 8.33 5.67 -5.12
C LYS A 43 8.85 7.08 -4.81
N ILE A 44 8.08 7.89 -4.08
CA ILE A 44 8.53 9.20 -3.62
C ILE A 44 9.63 9.05 -2.57
N HIS A 45 9.50 8.05 -1.70
CA HIS A 45 10.49 7.71 -0.67
C HIS A 45 10.87 8.91 0.23
N PRO A 46 9.89 9.55 0.90
CA PRO A 46 10.07 10.86 1.52
C PRO A 46 10.98 10.89 2.75
N PHE A 47 11.24 9.76 3.38
CA PHE A 47 12.06 9.66 4.58
C PHE A 47 13.40 8.98 4.27
N GLN A 48 14.41 9.24 5.11
CA GLN A 48 15.72 8.59 4.98
C GLN A 48 15.65 7.06 5.13
N ASN A 49 14.79 6.57 6.01
CA ASN A 49 14.55 5.15 6.23
C ASN A 49 13.11 4.95 6.74
N GLY A 50 12.62 3.72 6.68
CA GLY A 50 11.33 3.34 7.25
C GLY A 50 10.15 3.58 6.32
N ASN A 51 10.35 4.06 5.09
CA ASN A 51 9.28 4.28 4.10
C ASN A 51 8.38 3.04 3.98
N GLY A 52 8.97 1.86 3.70
CA GLY A 52 8.23 0.59 3.65
C GLY A 52 7.34 0.31 4.88
N ARG A 53 7.82 0.64 6.08
CA ARG A 53 7.05 0.44 7.33
C ARG A 53 5.93 1.46 7.44
N ILE A 54 6.24 2.74 7.21
CA ILE A 54 5.27 3.84 7.27
C ILE A 54 4.19 3.66 6.20
N GLY A 55 4.56 3.33 4.96
CA GLY A 55 3.63 3.12 3.86
C GLY A 55 2.64 1.98 4.15
N ARG A 56 3.13 0.85 4.67
CA ARG A 56 2.23 -0.25 5.10
C ARG A 56 1.34 0.13 6.28
N LEU A 57 1.84 0.92 7.25
CA LEU A 57 1.02 1.43 8.35
C LEU A 57 -0.06 2.40 7.86
N LEU A 58 0.27 3.29 6.92
CA LEU A 58 -0.70 4.17 6.28
C LEU A 58 -1.76 3.35 5.53
N LEU A 59 -1.34 2.37 4.74
CA LEU A 59 -2.24 1.49 4.00
C LEU A 59 -3.19 0.74 4.95
N PHE A 60 -2.66 0.17 6.03
CA PHE A 60 -3.46 -0.51 7.05
C PHE A 60 -4.49 0.42 7.71
N LYS A 61 -4.05 1.62 8.13
CA LYS A 61 -4.91 2.65 8.73
C LYS A 61 -6.01 3.10 7.77
N GLU A 62 -5.70 3.30 6.50
CA GLU A 62 -6.69 3.75 5.51
C GLU A 62 -7.67 2.62 5.15
N CYS A 63 -7.24 1.35 5.10
CA CYS A 63 -8.17 0.23 4.98
C CYS A 63 -9.23 0.28 6.10
N LEU A 64 -8.80 0.45 7.36
CA LEU A 64 -9.72 0.60 8.49
C LEU A 64 -10.65 1.81 8.36
N ARG A 65 -10.16 2.96 7.91
CA ARG A 65 -11.00 4.16 7.71
C ARG A 65 -12.14 3.90 6.73
N TYR A 66 -11.87 3.17 5.65
CA TYR A 66 -12.80 2.96 4.56
C TYR A 66 -13.52 1.60 4.62
N GLN A 67 -13.51 0.94 5.79
CA GLN A 67 -14.18 -0.35 5.99
C GLN A 67 -13.71 -1.43 4.99
N ILE A 68 -12.45 -1.35 4.59
CA ILE A 68 -11.79 -2.36 3.77
C ILE A 68 -11.01 -3.27 4.73
N VAL A 69 -11.14 -4.59 4.56
CA VAL A 69 -10.37 -5.55 5.34
C VAL A 69 -8.86 -5.24 5.23
N PRO A 70 -8.14 -5.00 6.32
CA PRO A 70 -6.70 -4.79 6.25
C PRO A 70 -5.96 -6.05 5.80
N PHE A 71 -4.69 -5.91 5.46
CA PHE A 71 -3.83 -7.05 5.17
C PHE A 71 -2.41 -6.81 5.68
N ILE A 72 -1.71 -7.91 5.94
CA ILE A 72 -0.34 -7.91 6.42
C ILE A 72 0.52 -8.65 5.39
N ILE A 73 1.56 -7.98 4.91
CA ILE A 73 2.57 -8.61 4.05
C ILE A 73 3.53 -9.39 4.95
N THR A 74 3.37 -10.70 4.97
CA THR A 74 4.25 -11.63 5.70
C THR A 74 5.53 -11.91 4.91
N ASP A 75 6.52 -12.54 5.55
CA ASP A 75 7.80 -12.83 4.88
C ASP A 75 7.65 -13.83 3.73
N GLU A 76 6.66 -14.73 3.78
CA GLU A 76 6.38 -15.72 2.74
C GLU A 76 5.94 -15.07 1.41
N ILE A 77 5.15 -13.98 1.48
CA ILE A 77 4.63 -13.29 0.29
C ILE A 77 5.43 -12.03 -0.09
N LYS A 78 6.47 -11.71 0.68
CA LYS A 78 7.25 -10.48 0.56
C LYS A 78 7.91 -10.29 -0.80
N LEU A 79 8.38 -11.37 -1.43
CA LEU A 79 8.98 -11.32 -2.76
C LEU A 79 7.94 -10.97 -3.83
N PHE A 80 6.74 -11.54 -3.75
CA PHE A 80 5.61 -11.21 -4.62
C PHE A 80 5.21 -9.74 -4.43
N TYR A 81 5.11 -9.30 -3.19
CA TYR A 81 4.81 -7.90 -2.87
C TYR A 81 5.83 -6.93 -3.48
N TYR A 82 7.14 -7.19 -3.33
CA TYR A 82 8.17 -6.33 -3.93
C TYR A 82 8.12 -6.34 -5.44
N ARG A 83 7.92 -7.51 -6.08
CA ARG A 83 7.76 -7.58 -7.52
C ARG A 83 6.54 -6.79 -7.99
N GLY A 84 5.41 -6.92 -7.29
CA GLY A 84 4.19 -6.18 -7.60
C GLY A 84 4.35 -4.67 -7.50
N LEU A 85 5.11 -4.17 -6.51
CA LEU A 85 5.47 -2.75 -6.44
C LEU A 85 6.26 -2.29 -7.66
N GLN A 86 7.21 -3.10 -8.12
CA GLN A 86 8.05 -2.78 -9.29
C GLN A 86 7.27 -2.81 -10.60
N THR A 87 6.27 -3.69 -10.71
CA THR A 87 5.50 -3.91 -11.94
C THR A 87 4.18 -3.13 -11.98
N TRP A 88 3.79 -2.41 -10.92
CA TRP A 88 2.48 -1.74 -10.78
C TRP A 88 2.02 -0.97 -12.03
N GLN A 89 2.92 -0.23 -12.68
CA GLN A 89 2.58 0.57 -13.87
C GLN A 89 2.31 -0.26 -15.13
N LYS A 90 2.82 -1.50 -15.19
CA LYS A 90 2.66 -2.42 -16.33
C LYS A 90 1.60 -3.47 -16.05
N GLU A 91 1.55 -3.97 -14.82
CA GLU A 91 0.75 -5.12 -14.41
C GLU A 91 0.25 -4.92 -12.96
N PRO A 92 -0.73 -4.02 -12.74
CA PRO A 92 -1.25 -3.73 -11.41
C PRO A 92 -1.93 -4.95 -10.77
N GLY A 93 -2.50 -5.85 -11.59
CA GLY A 93 -3.17 -7.07 -11.14
C GLY A 93 -2.29 -7.93 -10.23
N TYR A 94 -0.99 -8.03 -10.51
CA TYR A 94 -0.07 -8.84 -9.71
C TYR A 94 0.00 -8.41 -8.23
N LEU A 95 0.12 -7.10 -7.99
CA LEU A 95 0.15 -6.56 -6.63
C LEU A 95 -1.25 -6.63 -5.99
N MET A 96 -2.30 -6.37 -6.77
CA MET A 96 -3.69 -6.52 -6.30
C MET A 96 -3.94 -7.94 -5.78
N ASP A 97 -3.61 -8.96 -6.56
CA ASP A 97 -3.82 -10.37 -6.20
C ASP A 97 -2.99 -10.78 -4.98
N THR A 98 -1.76 -10.25 -4.87
CA THR A 98 -0.92 -10.44 -3.68
C THR A 98 -1.59 -9.86 -2.43
N CYS A 99 -2.12 -8.64 -2.52
CA CYS A 99 -2.81 -7.98 -1.41
C CYS A 99 -4.14 -8.66 -1.06
N LEU A 100 -4.90 -9.10 -2.06
CA LEU A 100 -6.15 -9.87 -1.86
C LEU A 100 -5.88 -11.21 -1.17
N SER A 101 -4.83 -11.93 -1.58
CA SER A 101 -4.39 -13.16 -0.91
C SER A 101 -4.00 -12.90 0.55
N ALA A 102 -3.35 -11.77 0.82
CA ALA A 102 -3.00 -11.35 2.18
C ALA A 102 -4.24 -10.95 3.00
N GLN A 103 -5.27 -10.35 2.38
CA GLN A 103 -6.56 -10.10 3.03
C GLN A 103 -7.24 -11.41 3.41
N ASP A 104 -7.22 -12.44 2.55
CA ASP A 104 -7.84 -13.73 2.87
C ASP A 104 -7.17 -14.42 4.06
N TYR A 105 -5.84 -14.28 4.21
CA TYR A 105 -5.16 -14.70 5.42
C TYR A 105 -5.57 -13.86 6.64
N PHE A 106 -5.70 -12.55 6.49
CA PHE A 106 -6.13 -11.68 7.58
C PHE A 106 -7.58 -11.96 8.02
N LYS A 107 -8.49 -12.27 7.09
CA LYS A 107 -9.87 -12.70 7.39
C LYS A 107 -9.89 -13.95 8.26
N LYS A 108 -9.03 -14.94 7.98
CA LYS A 108 -8.90 -16.13 8.84
C LYS A 108 -8.48 -15.79 10.27
N ILE A 109 -7.63 -14.77 10.45
CA ILE A 109 -7.26 -14.27 11.77
C ILE A 109 -8.46 -13.57 12.43
N MET A 110 -9.18 -12.74 11.68
CA MET A 110 -10.40 -12.09 12.17
C MET A 110 -11.45 -13.12 12.60
N ASP A 111 -11.66 -14.17 11.81
CA ASP A 111 -12.55 -15.29 12.12
C ASP A 111 -12.14 -15.99 13.42
N TYR A 112 -10.84 -16.29 13.57
CA TYR A 112 -10.31 -16.90 14.80
C TYR A 112 -10.63 -16.04 16.05
N PHE A 113 -10.53 -14.72 15.92
CA PHE A 113 -10.85 -13.77 16.99
C PHE A 113 -12.34 -13.35 17.01
N ARG A 114 -13.20 -13.91 16.16
CA ARG A 114 -14.64 -13.60 16.04
C ARG A 114 -14.93 -12.12 15.75
N ILE A 115 -14.13 -11.51 14.88
CA ILE A 115 -14.29 -10.13 14.42
C ILE A 115 -15.00 -10.15 13.06
N SER A 116 -16.21 -9.58 13.00
CA SER A 116 -16.96 -9.44 11.74
C SER A 116 -16.32 -8.41 10.81
N TYR A 117 -16.44 -8.62 9.50
CA TYR A 117 -15.86 -7.78 8.45
C TYR A 117 -16.79 -7.54 7.25
N GLU A 118 -18.10 -7.62 7.47
CA GLU A 118 -19.13 -7.27 6.48
C GLU A 118 -19.04 -5.80 6.03
#